data_AF-A0A183U5P2-F1
#
_entry.id   AF-A0A183U5P2-F1
#
_cell.length_a   1.000
_cell.length_b   1.000
_cell.length_c   1.000
_cell.angle_alpha   90.00
_cell.angle_beta   90.00
_cell.angle_gamma   90.00
#
_symmetry.space_group_name_H-M   'P 1'
#
loop_
_entity.id
_entity.type
_entity.pdbx_description
1 polymer ?
#
loop_
_entity_poly.entity_id
_entity_poly.type
_entity_poly.pdbx_seq_one_letter_code
_entity_poly.pdbx_strand_id
1 'polypeptide(L)'
;MPEVLRPIAFLIGIWRSEAGGKAVFPTIPVFTYGEQVEISLPDGEMRGLKALNYTAFAWDINNRDELHSECGYIAVKPRTKQVALTTVMNNGEPPFVTTVTD
;
A
#
# COMPACT_ATOMS: atom_id res chain seq x y z
N MET A 1 -15.81 -12.34 3.76
CA MET A 1 -14.68 -11.53 4.28
C MET A 1 -14.40 -11.93 5.73
N PRO A 2 -13.13 -12.17 6.12
CA PRO A 2 -12.74 -12.47 7.51
C PRO A 2 -13.15 -11.39 8.50
N GLU A 3 -13.68 -11.77 9.67
CA GLU A 3 -14.20 -10.83 10.68
C GLU A 3 -13.11 -9.88 11.20
N VAL A 4 -11.88 -10.38 11.38
CA VAL A 4 -10.72 -9.59 11.84
C VAL A 4 -10.39 -8.41 10.91
N LEU A 5 -10.79 -8.49 9.63
CA LEU A 5 -10.53 -7.43 8.64
C LEU A 5 -11.69 -6.43 8.54
N ARG A 6 -12.85 -6.72 9.15
CA ARG A 6 -14.06 -5.86 9.03
C ARG A 6 -13.80 -4.39 9.39
N PRO A 7 -12.98 -4.06 10.42
CA PRO A 7 -12.69 -2.67 10.75
C PRO A 7 -12.00 -1.87 9.65
N ILE A 8 -11.26 -2.54 8.75
CA ILE A 8 -10.53 -1.91 7.65
C ILE A 8 -11.16 -2.20 6.28
N ALA A 9 -12.40 -2.73 6.26
CA ALA A 9 -13.11 -3.08 5.02
C ALA A 9 -13.26 -1.90 4.06
N PHE A 10 -13.37 -0.68 4.60
CA PHE A 10 -13.56 0.54 3.83
C PHE A 10 -12.36 0.90 2.95
N LEU A 11 -11.19 0.32 3.19
CA LEU A 11 -10.00 0.50 2.36
C LEU A 11 -10.06 -0.31 1.06
N ILE A 12 -10.90 -1.35 0.99
CA ILE A 12 -10.97 -2.25 -0.17
C ILE A 12 -11.44 -1.47 -1.39
N GLY A 13 -10.66 -1.52 -2.46
CA GLY A 13 -10.93 -0.81 -3.71
C GLY A 13 -9.67 -0.43 -4.46
N ILE A 14 -9.89 0.26 -5.57
CA ILE A 14 -8.84 0.89 -6.37
C ILE A 14 -8.92 2.39 -6.14
N TRP A 15 -7.85 2.96 -5.61
CA TRP A 15 -7.69 4.37 -5.32
C TRP A 15 -6.71 4.95 -6.32
N ARG A 16 -7.12 5.94 -7.10
CA ARG A 16 -6.26 6.54 -8.13
C ARG A 16 -6.22 8.04 -7.99
N SER A 17 -5.01 8.59 -7.97
CA SER A 17 -4.77 10.02 -7.99
C SER A 17 -3.98 10.40 -9.24
N GLU A 18 -4.58 11.27 -10.05
CA GLU A 18 -3.92 11.95 -11.17
C GLU A 18 -3.52 13.38 -10.79
N ALA A 19 -3.84 13.82 -9.56
CA ALA A 19 -3.76 15.21 -9.14
C ALA A 19 -2.34 15.68 -8.74
N GLY A 20 -1.29 14.96 -9.15
CA GLY A 20 0.11 15.37 -8.97
C GLY A 20 0.55 15.35 -7.51
N GLY A 21 0.57 14.16 -6.89
CA GLY A 21 1.24 13.98 -5.60
C GLY A 21 2.65 14.58 -5.67
N LYS A 22 3.04 15.38 -4.67
CA LYS A 22 4.28 16.16 -4.71
C LYS A 22 5.36 15.47 -3.88
N ALA A 23 6.39 14.96 -4.53
CA ALA A 23 7.56 14.44 -3.85
C ALA A 23 8.51 15.59 -3.51
N VAL A 24 8.91 15.70 -2.24
CA VAL A 24 9.86 16.72 -1.75
C VAL A 24 10.88 16.05 -0.85
N PHE A 25 12.15 16.14 -1.21
CA PHE A 25 13.25 15.62 -0.39
C PHE A 25 14.52 16.46 -0.62
N PRO A 26 15.38 16.71 0.39
CA PRO A 26 16.46 17.70 0.28
C PRO A 26 17.47 17.46 -0.85
N THR A 27 17.68 16.21 -1.27
CA THR A 27 18.73 15.82 -2.22
C THR A 27 18.24 15.53 -3.63
N ILE A 28 16.93 15.60 -3.90
CA ILE A 28 16.36 15.35 -5.22
C ILE A 28 15.42 16.50 -5.64
N PRO A 29 15.28 16.77 -6.95
CA PRO A 29 14.33 17.76 -7.43
C PRO A 29 12.90 17.41 -7.00
N VAL A 30 12.12 18.45 -6.75
CA VAL A 30 10.68 18.30 -6.53
C VAL A 30 10.04 17.83 -7.83
N PHE A 31 9.25 16.77 -7.77
CA PHE A 31 8.48 16.28 -8.91
C PHE A 31 7.05 15.91 -8.51
N THR A 32 6.18 15.80 -9.50
CA THR A 32 4.78 15.40 -9.33
C THR A 32 4.55 14.05 -9.96
N TYR A 33 3.82 13.17 -9.26
CA TYR A 33 3.51 11.83 -9.72
C TYR A 33 2.01 11.54 -9.66
N GLY A 34 1.57 10.65 -10.53
CA GLY A 34 0.30 9.95 -10.35
C GLY A 34 0.53 8.66 -9.56
N GLU A 35 -0.51 8.22 -8.86
CA GLU A 35 -0.44 7.00 -8.04
C GLU A 35 -1.75 6.22 -8.15
N GLN A 36 -1.61 4.89 -8.12
CA GLN A 36 -2.73 3.97 -7.96
C GLN A 36 -2.40 2.99 -6.84
N VAL A 37 -3.33 2.87 -5.90
CA VAL A 37 -3.29 1.88 -4.83
C VAL A 37 -4.46 0.93 -5.01
N GLU A 38 -4.19 -0.37 -5.00
CA GLU A 38 -5.22 -1.40 -5.00
C GLU A 38 -5.12 -2.22 -3.72
N ILE A 39 -6.25 -2.30 -3.02
CA ILE A 39 -6.41 -3.07 -1.78
C ILE A 39 -7.53 -4.07 -1.98
N SER A 40 -7.20 -5.35 -1.85
CA SER A 40 -8.16 -6.44 -2.09
C SER A 40 -8.24 -7.40 -0.90
N LEU A 41 -9.29 -8.23 -0.91
CA LEU A 41 -9.31 -9.40 -0.05
C LEU A 41 -8.16 -10.36 -0.43
N PRO A 42 -7.67 -11.15 0.54
CA PRO A 42 -6.70 -12.19 0.25
C PRO A 42 -7.32 -13.25 -0.66
N ASP A 43 -6.51 -13.82 -1.55
CA ASP A 43 -6.92 -14.91 -2.42
C ASP A 43 -7.16 -16.23 -1.63
N GLY A 44 -7.69 -17.23 -2.32
CA GLY A 44 -7.99 -18.54 -1.75
C GLY A 44 -6.75 -19.31 -1.27
N GLU A 45 -5.56 -18.92 -1.71
CA GLU A 45 -4.29 -19.61 -1.42
C GLU A 45 -3.66 -19.16 -0.09
N MET A 46 -4.10 -18.03 0.48
CA MET A 46 -3.62 -17.57 1.78
C MET A 46 -4.09 -18.48 2.93
N ARG A 47 -3.23 -19.41 3.34
CA ARG A 47 -3.46 -20.36 4.46
C ARG A 47 -3.09 -19.82 5.85
N GLY A 48 -2.40 -18.69 5.92
CA GLY A 48 -1.91 -18.07 7.16
C GLY A 48 -2.82 -17.01 7.78
N LEU A 49 -2.22 -16.01 8.44
CA LEU A 49 -2.92 -14.85 8.97
C LEU A 49 -3.70 -14.16 7.85
N LYS A 50 -5.00 -13.94 8.05
CA LYS A 50 -5.82 -13.22 7.07
C LYS A 50 -5.43 -11.75 7.08
N ALA A 51 -4.93 -11.26 5.95
CA ALA A 51 -4.53 -9.88 5.70
C ALA A 51 -5.16 -9.40 4.38
N LEU A 52 -5.33 -8.09 4.19
CA LEU A 52 -5.67 -7.54 2.88
C LEU A 52 -4.42 -7.55 2.00
N ASN A 53 -4.59 -7.81 0.70
CA ASN A 53 -3.51 -7.58 -0.26
C ASN A 53 -3.40 -6.08 -0.53
N TYR A 54 -2.18 -5.61 -0.71
CA TYR A 54 -1.87 -4.21 -1.01
C TYR A 54 -0.90 -4.15 -2.18
N THR A 55 -1.20 -3.29 -3.15
CA THR A 55 -0.28 -2.92 -4.22
C THR A 55 -0.37 -1.42 -4.44
N ALA A 56 0.77 -0.78 -4.66
CA ALA A 56 0.84 0.62 -5.05
C ALA A 56 1.81 0.80 -6.22
N PHE A 57 1.44 1.67 -7.14
CA PHE A 57 2.18 1.97 -8.35
C PHE A 57 2.15 3.48 -8.60
N ALA A 58 3.32 4.07 -8.77
CA ALA A 58 3.51 5.48 -9.05
C ALA A 58 4.20 5.69 -10.40
N TRP A 59 3.77 6.72 -11.11
CA TRP A 59 4.29 7.09 -12.42
C TRP A 59 4.48 8.60 -12.55
N ASP A 60 5.37 9.04 -13.43
CA ASP A 60 5.54 10.45 -13.74
C ASP A 60 4.30 10.97 -14.49
N ILE A 61 3.76 12.10 -14.04
CA ILE A 61 2.48 12.60 -14.54
C ILE A 61 2.55 13.05 -16.01
N ASN A 62 3.74 13.41 -16.49
CA ASN A 62 3.94 13.99 -17.82
C ASN A 62 4.18 12.90 -18.86
N ASN A 63 5.06 11.94 -18.58
CA ASN A 63 5.48 10.93 -19.56
C ASN A 63 4.95 9.51 -19.27
N ARG A 64 4.33 9.29 -18.10
CA ARG A 64 3.77 8.01 -17.65
C ARG A 64 4.81 6.90 -17.41
N ASP A 65 6.08 7.25 -17.29
CA ASP A 65 7.13 6.30 -16.90
C ASP A 65 6.90 5.81 -15.46
N GLU A 66 7.18 4.53 -15.22
CA GLU A 66 7.16 3.96 -13.86
C GLU A 66 8.23 4.65 -13.00
N LEU A 67 7.82 5.09 -11.81
CA LEU A 67 8.72 5.69 -10.82
C LEU A 67 8.98 4.76 -9.63
N HIS A 68 7.93 4.19 -9.07
CA HIS A 68 7.99 3.36 -7.86
C HIS A 68 6.84 2.37 -7.86
N SER A 69 7.12 1.16 -7.36
CA SER A 69 6.07 0.18 -7.13
C SER A 69 6.36 -0.63 -5.88
N GLU A 70 5.29 -0.98 -5.17
CA GLU A 70 5.38 -1.75 -3.94
C GLU A 70 4.17 -2.67 -3.78
N CYS A 71 4.39 -3.81 -3.13
CA CYS A 71 3.35 -4.79 -2.88
C CYS A 71 3.53 -5.47 -1.53
N GLY A 72 2.42 -5.90 -0.95
CA GLY A 72 2.43 -6.33 0.44
C GLY A 72 1.07 -6.72 0.99
N TYR A 73 0.99 -6.65 2.32
CA TYR A 73 -0.17 -7.08 3.08
C TYR A 73 -0.48 -6.13 4.24
N ILE A 74 -1.77 -5.91 4.48
CA ILE A 74 -2.28 -5.15 5.63
C ILE A 74 -2.95 -6.12 6.61
N ALA A 75 -2.36 -6.29 7.79
CA ALA A 75 -2.84 -7.20 8.82
C ALA A 75 -3.40 -6.45 10.02
N VAL A 76 -4.46 -6.98 10.63
CA VAL A 76 -5.06 -6.45 11.86
C VAL A 76 -4.79 -7.41 13.00
N LYS A 77 -4.29 -6.90 14.13
CA LYS A 77 -4.13 -7.70 15.35
C LYS A 77 -5.50 -7.89 16.02
N PRO A 78 -5.99 -9.14 16.20
CA PRO A 78 -7.32 -9.41 16.73
C PRO A 78 -7.61 -8.73 18.06
N ARG A 79 -8.83 -8.19 18.22
CA ARG A 79 -9.31 -7.51 19.45
C ARG A 79 -8.51 -6.26 19.85
N THR A 80 -7.78 -5.68 18.90
CA THR A 80 -7.05 -4.41 19.10
C THR A 80 -7.32 -3.48 17.93
N LYS A 81 -6.82 -2.25 18.00
CA LYS A 81 -6.79 -1.30 16.88
C LYS A 81 -5.45 -1.28 16.14
N GLN A 82 -4.57 -2.26 16.40
CA GLN A 82 -3.24 -2.28 15.81
C GLN A 82 -3.32 -2.84 14.39
N VAL A 83 -2.78 -2.08 13.44
CA VAL A 83 -2.68 -2.47 12.03
C VAL A 83 -1.21 -2.45 11.62
N ALA A 84 -0.78 -3.49 10.90
CA ALA A 84 0.56 -3.57 10.34
C ALA A 84 0.51 -3.63 8.81
N LEU A 85 1.35 -2.83 8.16
CA LEU A 85 1.63 -2.91 6.73
C LEU A 85 3.01 -3.54 6.55
N THR A 86 3.07 -4.64 5.81
CA THR A 86 4.31 -5.28 5.37
C THR A 86 4.41 -5.12 3.86
N THR A 87 5.46 -4.49 3.35
CA THR A 87 5.61 -4.23 1.92
C THR A 87 7.03 -4.48 1.44
N VAL A 88 7.17 -4.86 0.17
CA VAL A 88 8.43 -4.87 -0.59
C VAL A 88 8.36 -3.86 -1.71
N MET A 89 9.49 -3.23 -2.02
CA MET A 89 9.58 -2.15 -2.99
C MET A 89 10.47 -2.56 -4.18
N ASN A 90 10.21 -2.02 -5.36
CA ASN A 90 10.96 -2.33 -6.59
C ASN A 90 12.40 -1.77 -6.59
N ASN A 91 12.76 -0.93 -5.63
CA ASN A 91 14.10 -0.34 -5.47
C ASN A 91 15.13 -1.28 -4.81
N GLY A 92 14.73 -2.50 -4.46
CA GLY A 92 15.63 -3.51 -3.88
C GLY A 92 15.88 -3.35 -2.38
N GLU A 93 15.16 -2.45 -1.70
CA GLU A 93 15.17 -2.37 -0.24
C GLU A 93 14.51 -3.61 0.39
N PRO A 94 14.99 -4.07 1.56
CA PRO A 94 14.40 -5.20 2.26
C PRO A 94 12.95 -4.90 2.67
N PRO A 95 12.14 -5.94 2.94
CA PRO A 95 10.74 -5.76 3.34
C PRO A 95 10.62 -4.79 4.52
N PHE A 96 9.79 -3.76 4.34
CA PHE A 96 9.51 -2.77 5.36
C PHE A 96 8.22 -3.15 6.09
N VAL A 97 8.28 -3.17 7.42
CA VAL A 97 7.11 -3.43 8.28
C VAL A 97 6.89 -2.21 9.18
N THR A 98 5.72 -1.60 9.07
CA THR A 98 5.31 -0.53 9.98
C THR A 98 4.00 -0.90 10.68
N THR A 99 3.88 -0.51 11.95
CA THR A 99 2.67 -0.72 12.76
C THR A 99 2.15 0.62 13.21
N VAL A 100 0.87 0.88 12.97
CA VAL A 100 0.18 2.08 13.42
C VAL A 100 -0.79 1.73 14.53
N THR A 101 -0.84 2.59 15.55
CA THR A 101 -1.79 2.55 16.65
C THR A 101 -2.40 3.94 16.80
N ASP A 102 -3.74 4.01 16.93
CA ASP A 102 -4.42 5.20 17.45
C ASP A 102 -4.00 5.51 18.89
#